data_AF-A0A9P6GH39-F1
#
_entry.id   AF-A0A9P6GH39-F1
#
_cell.length_a   1.000
_cell.length_b   1.000
_cell.length_c   1.000
_cell.angle_alpha   90.00
_cell.angle_beta   90.00
_cell.angle_gamma   90.00
#
_symmetry.space_group_name_H-M   'P 1'
#
loop_
_entity.id
_entity.type
_entity.pdbx_description
1 polymer ?
#
loop_
_entity_poly.entity_id
_entity_poly.type
_entity_poly.pdbx_seq_one_letter_code
_entity_poly.pdbx_strand_id
1 'polypeptide(L)'
;MRQIEGTVVTYERNGEFVLTNKFLAVNAQAPPPHRPQTATPLPSLFRYVDNDLLRRRAEHDRPLYGHSICSACGKQNSAATTKSTYLPLTCGCWMHYRCFIGHVAYQKPHLRRYPKDCCPACGMQLFIWEGIVALTLAERTNVLMPDAKFTPHEAYVDENTGVYVASDKTQYESDCALISALIHSHFLALFELGAPESRFADGSPDLTACYYAVLADLDSYGRPRSKWLTFSRDKKQDGEMSVGFLLFGMLVALKMRGFLNVYHAAIVGTEGWADFENAREGLQRRILADVRGEGWSWGANGHV
;
A
#
# COMPACT_ATOMS: atom_id res chain seq x y z
N MET A 1 33.17 1.40 12.94
CA MET A 1 33.87 2.68 12.62
C MET A 1 33.47 3.09 11.22
N ARG A 2 32.83 4.25 11.04
CA ARG A 2 32.71 4.88 9.71
C ARG A 2 33.74 6.01 9.65
N GLN A 3 34.74 5.87 8.79
CA GLN A 3 35.63 6.98 8.46
C GLN A 3 34.90 7.85 7.43
N ILE A 4 34.85 9.15 7.67
CA ILE A 4 34.41 10.13 6.68
C ILE A 4 35.70 10.71 6.11
N GLU A 5 35.96 10.47 4.83
CA GLU A 5 37.07 11.12 4.12
C GLU A 5 36.73 12.59 3.92
N GLY A 6 37.55 13.47 4.47
CA GLY A 6 37.49 14.91 4.24
C GLY A 6 38.86 15.40 3.84
N THR A 7 39.00 15.89 2.61
CA THR A 7 40.23 16.52 2.13
C THR A 7 40.30 17.94 2.67
N VAL A 8 41.28 18.23 3.53
CA VAL A 8 41.54 19.60 4.01
C VAL A 8 42.79 20.11 3.33
N VAL A 9 42.66 21.21 2.58
CA VAL A 9 43.79 21.90 1.95
C VAL A 9 44.25 23.01 2.89
N THR A 10 45.48 22.91 3.40
CA THR A 10 46.11 23.98 4.20
C THR A 10 47.27 24.60 3.44
N TYR A 11 47.38 25.92 3.51
CA TYR A 11 48.45 26.70 2.88
C TYR A 11 49.64 26.84 3.83
N GLU A 12 50.85 26.50 3.37
CA GLU A 12 52.09 26.98 3.97
C GLU A 12 53.02 27.61 2.92
N ARG A 13 53.79 28.59 3.38
CA ARG A 13 54.59 29.56 2.63
C ARG A 13 55.69 28.86 1.81
N ASN A 14 55.86 29.28 0.55
CA ASN A 14 56.90 28.89 -0.45
C ASN A 14 56.46 28.05 -1.68
N GLY A 15 55.16 28.00 -2.00
CA GLY A 15 54.73 27.75 -3.38
C GLY A 15 54.73 26.30 -3.89
N GLU A 16 54.92 25.30 -3.03
CA GLU A 16 54.74 23.88 -3.38
C GLU A 16 53.45 23.32 -2.76
N PHE A 17 52.66 22.59 -3.54
CA PHE A 17 51.41 21.99 -3.11
C PHE A 17 51.68 20.68 -2.34
N VAL A 18 51.39 20.66 -1.04
CA VAL A 18 51.43 19.43 -0.23
C VAL A 18 50.02 19.02 0.16
N LEU A 19 49.50 17.97 -0.48
CA LEU A 19 48.25 17.30 -0.10
C LEU A 19 48.51 16.46 1.16
N THR A 20 47.86 16.80 2.28
CA THR A 20 47.85 15.96 3.48
C THR A 20 46.46 15.42 3.73
N ASN A 21 46.30 14.10 3.57
CA ASN A 21 45.07 13.40 3.95
C ASN A 21 45.06 13.17 5.47
N LYS A 22 44.25 13.95 6.20
CA LYS A 22 43.98 13.70 7.62
C LYS A 22 42.68 12.93 7.79
N PHE A 23 42.78 11.72 8.35
CA PHE A 23 41.62 10.91 8.71
C PHE A 23 41.01 11.44 10.02
N LEU A 24 39.82 12.02 9.96
CA LEU A 24 39.04 12.35 11.16
C LEU A 24 38.21 11.14 11.57
N ALA A 25 38.63 10.47 12.64
CA ALA A 25 37.84 9.42 13.28
C ALA A 25 36.68 10.06 14.05
N VAL A 26 35.50 10.12 13.43
CA VAL A 26 34.27 10.48 14.15
C VAL A 26 33.81 9.27 14.95
N ASN A 27 33.85 9.39 16.28
CA ASN A 27 33.32 8.39 17.20
C ASN A 27 31.78 8.44 17.19
N ALA A 28 31.18 7.96 16.10
CA ALA A 28 29.76 7.68 16.05
C ALA A 28 29.52 6.41 16.88
N GLN A 29 29.02 6.59 18.11
CA GLN A 29 28.49 5.48 18.91
C GLN A 29 27.51 4.69 18.02
N ALA A 30 27.82 3.41 17.80
CA ALA A 30 26.88 2.53 17.14
C ALA A 30 25.60 2.49 17.98
N PRO A 31 24.40 2.58 17.37
CA PRO A 31 23.17 2.41 18.10
C PRO A 31 23.22 1.07 18.85
N PRO A 32 22.70 0.99 20.08
CA PRO A 32 22.76 -0.22 20.88
C PRO A 32 22.17 -1.40 20.10
N PRO A 33 22.74 -2.61 20.22
CA PRO A 33 22.21 -3.79 19.57
C PRO A 33 20.76 -4.00 20.02
N HIS A 34 19.83 -3.94 19.06
CA HIS A 34 18.42 -4.18 19.30
C HIS A 34 18.25 -5.58 19.90
N ARG A 35 17.66 -5.66 21.09
CA ARG A 35 17.19 -6.93 21.66
C ARG A 35 16.33 -7.64 20.62
N PRO A 36 16.49 -8.96 20.39
CA PRO A 36 15.57 -9.71 19.56
C PRO A 36 14.20 -9.66 20.23
N GLN A 37 13.32 -8.82 19.69
CA GLN A 37 11.90 -8.86 20.02
C GLN A 37 11.40 -10.23 19.56
N THR A 38 10.78 -10.98 20.48
CA THR A 38 9.94 -12.12 20.12
C THR A 38 9.06 -11.70 18.95
N ALA A 39 9.19 -12.36 17.80
CA ALA A 39 8.71 -11.89 16.51
C ALA A 39 7.18 -11.78 16.48
N THR A 40 6.64 -10.67 16.98
CA THR A 40 5.27 -10.27 16.70
C THR A 40 5.15 -10.06 15.20
N PRO A 41 4.13 -10.64 14.54
CA PRO A 41 3.94 -10.45 13.10
C PRO A 41 3.81 -8.96 12.78
N LEU A 42 4.46 -8.53 11.71
CA LEU A 42 4.42 -7.13 11.28
C LEU A 42 2.98 -6.74 10.91
N PRO A 43 2.51 -5.55 11.33
CA PRO A 43 1.17 -5.09 10.99
C PRO A 43 1.08 -4.76 9.50
N SER A 44 -0.13 -4.75 8.95
CA SER A 44 -0.37 -4.12 7.66
C SER A 44 -0.07 -2.62 7.72
N LEU A 45 0.27 -2.01 6.58
CA LEU A 45 0.50 -0.57 6.50
C LEU A 45 -0.72 0.25 6.99
N PHE A 46 -1.95 -0.20 6.72
CA PHE A 46 -3.14 0.49 7.26
C PHE A 46 -3.26 0.36 8.76
N ARG A 47 -3.10 -0.84 9.34
CA ARG A 47 -3.09 -1.00 10.79
C ARG A 47 -2.02 -0.12 11.42
N TYR A 48 -0.84 -0.07 10.84
CA TYR A 48 0.24 0.79 11.33
C TYR A 48 -0.18 2.27 11.36
N VAL A 49 -0.72 2.78 10.25
CA VAL A 49 -1.07 4.20 10.10
C VAL A 49 -2.32 4.60 10.86
N ASP A 50 -3.40 3.85 10.68
CA ASP A 50 -4.74 4.20 11.18
C ASP A 50 -5.01 3.62 12.57
N ASN A 51 -4.08 2.87 13.17
CA ASN A 51 -4.20 2.35 14.53
C ASN A 51 -2.97 2.63 15.36
N ASP A 52 -1.82 2.06 15.00
CA ASP A 52 -0.65 2.06 15.88
C ASP A 52 -0.10 3.49 16.08
N LEU A 53 -0.01 4.29 15.01
CA LEU A 53 0.39 5.69 15.10
C LEU A 53 -0.67 6.56 15.81
N LEU A 54 -1.95 6.21 15.70
CA LEU A 54 -3.04 6.95 16.35
C LEU A 54 -3.15 6.66 17.84
N ARG A 55 -2.74 5.47 18.33
CA ARG A 55 -2.68 5.17 19.77
C ARG A 55 -1.77 6.14 20.53
N ARG A 56 -0.78 6.71 19.83
CA ARG A 56 0.18 7.69 20.39
C ARG A 56 -0.20 9.13 20.11
N ARG A 57 -1.50 9.43 19.89
CA ARG A 57 -1.99 10.76 19.57
C ARG A 57 -1.59 11.84 20.57
N ALA A 58 -1.47 11.50 21.85
CA ALA A 58 -1.04 12.45 22.89
C ALA A 58 0.41 12.96 22.71
N GLU A 59 1.24 12.21 21.97
CA GLU A 59 2.64 12.54 21.69
C GLU A 59 2.79 13.31 20.38
N HIS A 60 1.76 13.39 19.54
CA HIS A 60 1.84 14.06 18.24
C HIS A 60 2.28 15.52 18.41
N ASP A 61 3.17 15.96 17.52
CA ASP A 61 3.79 17.30 17.52
C ASP A 61 4.65 17.64 18.76
N ARG A 62 4.91 16.66 19.65
CA ARG A 62 5.70 16.83 20.89
C ARG A 62 6.94 15.93 20.93
N PRO A 63 7.94 16.16 20.04
CA PRO A 63 9.16 15.38 20.09
C PRO A 63 9.91 15.57 21.41
N LEU A 64 10.45 14.48 21.95
CA LEU A 64 11.25 14.48 23.18
C LEU A 64 12.39 15.49 23.15
N TYR A 65 12.95 15.71 21.95
CA TYR A 65 13.97 16.72 21.70
C TYR A 65 13.42 17.77 20.75
N GLY A 66 13.37 19.04 21.19
CA GLY A 66 12.85 20.16 20.40
C GLY A 66 13.57 20.41 19.07
N HIS A 67 14.74 19.79 18.88
CA HIS A 67 15.54 19.84 17.64
C HIS A 67 15.40 18.59 16.76
N SER A 68 14.39 17.74 16.98
CA SER A 68 14.20 16.58 16.10
C SER A 68 13.96 17.02 14.66
N ILE A 69 14.67 16.38 13.72
CA ILE A 69 14.60 16.69 12.29
C ILE A 69 13.96 15.50 11.58
N CYS A 70 12.98 15.79 10.73
CA CYS A 70 12.36 14.81 9.85
C CYS A 70 13.40 14.26 8.86
N SER A 71 13.64 12.95 8.89
CA SER A 71 14.64 12.29 8.02
C SER A 71 14.32 12.35 6.52
N ALA A 72 13.06 12.64 6.15
CA ALA A 72 12.62 12.67 4.77
C ALA A 72 12.65 14.08 4.13
N CYS A 73 12.47 15.15 4.92
CA CYS A 73 12.47 16.53 4.41
C CYS A 73 13.58 17.40 4.99
N GLY A 74 14.31 16.94 6.00
CA GLY A 74 15.38 17.69 6.66
C GLY A 74 14.90 18.88 7.50
N LYS A 75 13.59 18.96 7.81
CA LYS A 75 13.00 20.08 8.55
C LYS A 75 12.52 19.68 9.94
N GLN A 76 12.48 20.65 10.85
CA GLN A 76 11.89 20.51 12.18
C GLN A 76 10.37 20.32 12.11
N ASN A 77 9.75 19.91 13.23
CA ASN A 77 8.31 19.64 13.32
C ASN A 77 7.44 20.79 12.77
N SER A 78 7.75 22.04 13.11
CA SER A 78 7.00 23.25 12.74
C SER A 78 7.35 23.82 11.36
N ALA A 79 8.43 23.37 10.72
CA ALA A 79 8.99 24.00 9.53
C ALA A 79 8.64 23.29 8.21
N ALA A 80 7.74 22.30 8.23
CA ALA A 80 7.34 21.57 7.02
C ALA A 80 6.74 22.51 5.95
N THR A 81 7.11 22.30 4.68
CA THR A 81 6.55 23.07 3.55
C THR A 81 5.03 22.94 3.47
N THR A 82 4.53 21.73 3.73
CA THR A 82 3.10 21.47 3.88
C THR A 82 2.86 21.00 5.30
N LYS A 83 2.03 21.75 6.04
CA LYS A 83 1.70 21.42 7.42
C LYS A 83 1.11 20.01 7.49
N SER A 84 1.67 19.18 8.35
CA SER A 84 1.16 17.85 8.67
C SER A 84 1.63 17.44 10.05
N THR A 85 0.87 16.57 10.70
CA THR A 85 1.18 16.08 12.04
C THR A 85 2.58 15.46 12.06
N TYR A 86 3.36 15.80 13.07
CA TYR A 86 4.67 15.23 13.31
C TYR A 86 4.54 14.05 14.26
N LEU A 87 4.80 12.85 13.75
CA LEU A 87 4.43 11.58 14.37
C LEU A 87 5.65 10.86 14.92
N PRO A 88 5.56 10.26 16.13
CA PRO A 88 6.52 9.28 16.58
C PRO A 88 6.25 7.91 15.93
N LEU A 89 7.21 7.39 15.18
CA LEU A 89 7.18 6.02 14.66
C LEU A 89 7.37 5.01 15.80
N THR A 90 6.99 3.75 15.61
CA THR A 90 7.15 2.70 16.63
C THR A 90 8.62 2.42 16.97
N CYS A 91 9.54 2.70 16.04
CA CYS A 91 10.98 2.63 16.29
C CYS A 91 11.54 3.83 17.09
N GLY A 92 10.70 4.81 17.47
CA GLY A 92 11.09 6.01 18.22
C GLY A 92 11.61 7.17 17.36
N CYS A 93 11.87 6.96 16.07
CA CYS A 93 12.17 8.05 15.13
C CYS A 93 10.92 8.90 14.87
N TRP A 94 11.13 10.17 14.48
CA TRP A 94 10.04 11.11 14.24
C TRP A 94 9.97 11.52 12.77
N MET A 95 8.76 11.68 12.25
CA MET A 95 8.56 12.09 10.85
C MET A 95 7.24 12.84 10.65
N HIS A 96 7.21 13.79 9.72
CA HIS A 96 5.95 14.40 9.28
C HIS A 96 5.07 13.35 8.59
N TYR A 97 3.78 13.31 8.91
CA TYR A 97 2.83 12.34 8.36
C TYR A 97 2.85 12.32 6.82
N ARG A 98 2.82 13.49 6.18
CA ARG A 98 2.90 13.55 4.70
C ARG A 98 4.24 13.05 4.16
N CYS A 99 5.32 13.24 4.91
CA CYS A 99 6.63 12.70 4.52
C CYS A 99 6.69 11.18 4.70
N PHE A 100 6.02 10.65 5.73
CA PHE A 100 5.82 9.21 5.90
C PHE A 100 5.07 8.61 4.72
N ILE A 101 3.89 9.15 4.37
CA ILE A 101 3.13 8.67 3.21
C ILE A 101 3.92 8.85 1.91
N GLY A 102 4.64 9.97 1.77
CA GLY A 102 5.56 10.19 0.66
C GLY A 102 6.63 9.09 0.54
N HIS A 103 7.26 8.68 1.64
CA HIS A 103 8.25 7.59 1.67
C HIS A 103 7.62 6.25 1.23
N VAL A 104 6.44 5.95 1.75
CA VAL A 104 5.71 4.71 1.48
C VAL A 104 5.20 4.64 0.03
N ALA A 105 4.73 5.75 -0.52
CA ALA A 105 4.25 5.84 -1.90
C ALA A 105 5.43 5.89 -2.88
N TYR A 106 6.31 6.87 -2.71
CA TYR A 106 7.44 7.13 -3.60
C TYR A 106 8.74 7.22 -2.82
N GLN A 107 9.45 6.10 -2.79
CA GLN A 107 10.81 6.05 -2.26
C GLN A 107 11.69 6.98 -3.12
N LYS A 108 11.97 8.19 -2.61
CA LYS A 108 12.79 9.15 -3.33
C LYS A 108 14.17 8.54 -3.59
N PRO A 109 14.79 8.77 -4.77
CA PRO A 109 16.11 8.20 -5.08
C PRO A 109 17.20 8.46 -4.03
N HIS A 110 17.18 9.64 -3.39
CA HIS A 110 18.12 10.00 -2.33
C HIS A 110 17.79 9.38 -0.95
N LEU A 111 16.59 8.81 -0.79
CA LEU A 111 16.16 8.08 0.42
C LEU A 111 16.25 6.56 0.23
N ARG A 112 16.89 6.06 -0.85
CA ARG A 112 17.07 4.63 -1.19
C ARG A 112 17.86 3.80 -0.16
N ARG A 113 18.21 4.37 0.99
CA ARG A 113 18.98 3.65 2.01
C ARG A 113 18.20 2.48 2.61
N TYR A 114 16.88 2.62 2.76
CA TYR A 114 16.02 1.58 3.35
C TYR A 114 14.75 1.34 2.53
N PRO A 115 14.24 0.10 2.52
CA PRO A 115 12.96 -0.27 1.89
C PRO A 115 11.75 0.57 2.34
N LYS A 116 10.65 0.48 1.58
CA LYS A 116 9.41 1.26 1.80
C LYS A 116 8.69 0.90 3.10
N ASP A 117 8.83 -0.34 3.54
CA ASP A 117 8.34 -0.90 4.80
C ASP A 117 9.21 -0.58 6.01
N CYS A 118 10.37 0.06 5.79
CA CYS A 118 11.29 0.41 6.85
C CYS A 118 11.23 1.90 7.21
N CYS A 119 11.63 2.20 8.45
CA CYS A 119 11.90 3.55 8.88
C CYS A 119 13.04 4.15 8.04
N PRO A 120 12.85 5.32 7.39
CA PRO A 120 13.90 5.94 6.58
C PRO A 120 15.10 6.46 7.40
N ALA A 121 14.97 6.59 8.73
CA ALA A 121 16.05 7.03 9.61
C ALA A 121 16.91 5.87 10.11
N CYS A 122 16.30 4.85 10.73
CA CYS A 122 17.02 3.77 11.39
C CYS A 122 16.99 2.42 10.65
N GLY A 123 16.16 2.27 9.61
CA GLY A 123 16.07 1.04 8.83
C GLY A 123 15.25 -0.09 9.46
N MET A 124 14.71 0.10 10.66
CA MET A 124 13.81 -0.86 11.30
C MET A 124 12.55 -1.05 10.46
N GLN A 125 12.18 -2.31 10.18
CA GLN A 125 10.95 -2.66 9.50
C GLN A 125 9.75 -2.33 10.40
N LEU A 126 8.74 -1.67 9.85
CA LEU A 126 7.61 -1.12 10.61
C LEU A 126 6.28 -1.82 10.31
N PHE A 127 6.11 -2.32 9.09
CA PHE A 127 4.86 -2.91 8.59
C PHE A 127 5.12 -3.79 7.37
N ILE A 128 4.08 -4.42 6.83
CA ILE A 128 4.10 -5.10 5.52
C ILE A 128 3.68 -4.10 4.44
N TRP A 129 4.50 -3.91 3.41
CA TRP A 129 4.19 -3.02 2.29
C TRP A 129 3.40 -3.75 1.21
N GLU A 130 2.25 -3.19 0.85
CA GLU A 130 1.41 -3.65 -0.26
C GLU A 130 1.05 -2.45 -1.13
N GLY A 131 1.10 -2.63 -2.45
CA GLY A 131 0.87 -1.58 -3.43
C GLY A 131 -0.48 -0.89 -3.26
N ILE A 132 -1.56 -1.67 -3.14
CA ILE A 132 -2.92 -1.14 -3.05
C ILE A 132 -3.18 -0.38 -1.75
N VAL A 133 -2.53 -0.79 -0.66
CA VAL A 133 -2.60 -0.07 0.63
C VAL A 133 -1.87 1.27 0.52
N ALA A 134 -0.67 1.27 -0.08
CA ALA A 134 0.09 2.49 -0.32
C ALA A 134 -0.64 3.46 -1.26
N LEU A 135 -1.24 2.95 -2.34
CA LEU A 135 -2.12 3.70 -3.25
C LEU A 135 -3.25 4.38 -2.48
N THR A 136 -3.98 3.62 -1.66
CA THR A 136 -5.14 4.17 -0.94
C THR A 136 -4.74 5.25 0.06
N LEU A 137 -3.60 5.12 0.73
CA LEU A 137 -3.07 6.17 1.61
C LEU A 137 -2.59 7.40 0.83
N ALA A 138 -1.94 7.20 -0.32
CA ALA A 138 -1.48 8.29 -1.18
C ALA A 138 -2.67 9.14 -1.66
N GLU A 139 -3.74 8.48 -2.12
CA GLU A 139 -4.99 9.14 -2.52
C GLU A 139 -5.64 9.89 -1.34
N ARG A 140 -5.81 9.23 -0.18
CA ARG A 140 -6.38 9.85 1.04
C ARG A 140 -5.62 11.09 1.51
N THR A 141 -4.33 11.18 1.20
CA THR A 141 -3.48 12.29 1.61
C THR A 141 -3.13 13.24 0.49
N ASN A 142 -3.67 13.04 -0.72
CA ASN A 142 -3.31 13.83 -1.90
C ASN A 142 -1.76 13.92 -2.05
N VAL A 143 -1.11 12.76 -1.95
CA VAL A 143 0.32 12.59 -2.22
C VAL A 143 0.44 12.00 -3.62
N LEU A 144 1.09 12.73 -4.52
CA LEU A 144 1.24 12.30 -5.91
C LEU A 144 1.96 10.95 -5.98
N MET A 145 1.33 10.00 -6.69
CA MET A 145 2.01 8.79 -7.09
C MET A 145 2.87 9.03 -8.34
N PRO A 146 4.14 8.61 -8.34
CA PRO A 146 5.00 8.73 -9.50
C PRO A 146 4.58 7.78 -10.60
N ASP A 147 4.75 8.25 -11.83
CA ASP A 147 4.67 7.44 -13.03
C ASP A 147 6.10 7.14 -13.52
N ALA A 148 6.70 6.06 -13.01
CA ALA A 148 7.99 5.60 -13.50
C ALA A 148 7.81 5.07 -14.92
N LYS A 149 8.59 5.63 -15.84
CA LYS A 149 8.65 5.16 -17.22
C LYS A 149 9.50 3.90 -17.28
N PHE A 150 9.00 2.91 -18.00
CA PHE A 150 9.70 1.67 -18.26
C PHE A 150 10.74 1.92 -19.35
N THR A 151 11.86 1.21 -19.28
CA THR A 151 12.80 1.16 -20.41
C THR A 151 12.14 0.48 -21.61
N PRO A 152 12.63 0.70 -22.85
CA PRO A 152 12.07 0.04 -24.03
C PRO A 152 12.02 -1.49 -23.93
N HIS A 153 12.92 -2.11 -23.16
CA HIS A 153 12.95 -3.56 -22.94
C HIS A 153 11.95 -4.04 -21.87
N GLU A 154 11.47 -3.15 -21.00
CA GLU A 154 10.46 -3.43 -19.97
C GLU A 154 9.04 -3.09 -20.45
N ALA A 155 8.91 -2.27 -21.49
CA ALA A 155 7.62 -1.96 -22.10
C ALA A 155 7.06 -3.18 -22.86
N TYR A 156 5.74 -3.36 -22.83
CA TYR A 156 5.07 -4.53 -23.42
C TYR A 156 3.67 -4.18 -23.93
N VAL A 157 3.12 -5.01 -24.81
CA VAL A 157 1.69 -4.97 -25.15
C VAL A 157 0.97 -5.98 -24.27
N ASP A 158 -0.03 -5.53 -23.54
CA ASP A 158 -0.81 -6.40 -22.66
C ASP A 158 -1.70 -7.32 -23.49
N GLU A 159 -1.51 -8.64 -23.37
CA GLU A 159 -2.21 -9.63 -24.20
C GLU A 159 -3.73 -9.66 -23.95
N ASN A 160 -4.17 -9.28 -22.75
CA ASN A 160 -5.59 -9.33 -22.40
C ASN A 160 -6.34 -8.05 -22.81
N THR A 161 -5.66 -6.89 -22.82
CA THR A 161 -6.30 -5.60 -23.10
C THR A 161 -5.86 -4.96 -24.42
N GLY A 162 -4.79 -5.45 -25.04
CA GLY A 162 -4.16 -4.83 -26.22
C GLY A 162 -3.46 -3.49 -25.93
N VAL A 163 -3.41 -3.05 -24.68
CA VAL A 163 -2.84 -1.75 -24.30
C VAL A 163 -1.31 -1.83 -24.32
N TYR A 164 -0.66 -0.84 -24.94
CA TYR A 164 0.78 -0.66 -24.83
C TYR A 164 1.15 -0.07 -23.46
N VAL A 165 1.83 -0.87 -22.64
CA VAL A 165 2.24 -0.54 -21.28
C VAL A 165 3.71 -0.10 -21.29
N ALA A 166 3.96 1.16 -20.98
CA ALA A 166 5.29 1.76 -20.96
C ALA A 166 5.61 2.52 -19.66
N SER A 167 4.75 2.43 -18.66
CA SER A 167 4.93 3.10 -17.38
C SER A 167 4.01 2.53 -16.29
N ASP A 168 4.28 2.87 -15.04
CA ASP A 168 3.41 2.48 -13.91
C ASP A 168 1.94 2.88 -14.12
N LYS A 169 1.71 4.09 -14.65
CA LYS A 169 0.37 4.63 -14.93
C LYS A 169 -0.34 3.78 -15.98
N THR A 170 0.30 3.55 -17.12
CA THR A 170 -0.31 2.74 -18.20
C THR A 170 -0.52 1.29 -17.77
N GLN A 171 0.33 0.74 -16.90
CA GLN A 171 0.14 -0.58 -16.31
C GLN A 171 -1.06 -0.62 -15.37
N TYR A 172 -1.23 0.38 -14.50
CA TYR A 172 -2.41 0.55 -13.65
C TYR A 172 -3.70 0.68 -14.47
N GLU A 173 -3.67 1.50 -15.52
CA GLU A 173 -4.80 1.70 -16.42
C GLU A 173 -5.17 0.42 -17.17
N SER A 174 -4.17 -0.35 -17.64
CA SER A 174 -4.39 -1.66 -18.27
C SER A 174 -5.07 -2.65 -17.31
N ASP A 175 -4.56 -2.81 -16.08
CA ASP A 175 -5.20 -3.68 -15.08
C ASP A 175 -6.64 -3.22 -14.77
N CYS A 176 -6.87 -1.90 -14.66
CA CYS A 176 -8.21 -1.36 -14.45
C CYS A 176 -9.16 -1.61 -15.63
N ALA A 177 -8.65 -1.53 -16.87
CA ALA A 177 -9.42 -1.82 -18.07
C ALA A 177 -9.80 -3.30 -18.14
N LEU A 178 -8.87 -4.20 -17.81
CA LEU A 178 -9.13 -5.63 -17.74
C LEU A 178 -10.22 -5.97 -16.71
N ILE A 179 -10.15 -5.37 -15.50
CA ILE A 179 -11.20 -5.56 -14.48
C ILE A 179 -12.57 -5.15 -15.05
N SER A 180 -12.67 -3.99 -15.70
CA SER A 180 -13.93 -3.53 -16.29
C SER A 180 -14.42 -4.45 -17.41
N ALA A 181 -13.51 -4.94 -18.27
CA ALA A 181 -13.84 -5.85 -19.36
C ALA A 181 -14.35 -7.20 -18.83
N LEU A 182 -13.71 -7.75 -17.80
CA LEU A 182 -14.14 -8.98 -17.15
C LEU A 182 -15.49 -8.83 -16.46
N ILE A 183 -15.72 -7.73 -15.75
CA ILE A 183 -17.03 -7.44 -15.15
C ILE A 183 -18.12 -7.46 -16.23
N HIS A 184 -17.89 -6.75 -17.34
CA HIS A 184 -18.86 -6.69 -18.44
C HIS A 184 -19.10 -8.08 -19.05
N SER A 185 -18.03 -8.82 -19.37
CA SER A 185 -18.12 -10.15 -19.98
C SER A 185 -18.85 -11.15 -19.09
N HIS A 186 -18.46 -11.25 -17.81
CA HIS A 186 -19.09 -12.18 -16.87
C HIS A 186 -20.54 -11.81 -16.58
N PHE A 187 -20.84 -10.52 -16.49
CA PHE A 187 -22.21 -10.07 -16.29
C PHE A 187 -23.12 -10.43 -17.46
N LEU A 188 -22.68 -10.23 -18.71
CA LEU A 188 -23.46 -10.62 -19.90
C LEU A 188 -23.66 -12.15 -19.98
N ALA A 189 -22.64 -12.92 -19.59
CA ALA A 189 -22.72 -14.38 -19.58
C ALA A 189 -23.84 -14.94 -18.67
N LEU A 190 -24.27 -14.18 -17.66
CA LEU A 190 -25.40 -14.58 -16.79
C LEU A 190 -26.75 -14.63 -17.54
N PHE A 191 -26.84 -14.02 -18.72
CA PHE A 191 -28.07 -13.96 -19.54
C PHE A 191 -27.98 -14.79 -20.82
N GLU A 192 -26.88 -15.53 -21.03
CA GLU A 192 -26.71 -16.37 -22.20
C GLU A 192 -27.60 -17.61 -22.16
N LEU A 193 -27.90 -18.14 -23.35
CA LEU A 193 -28.71 -19.36 -23.48
C LEU A 193 -27.97 -20.54 -22.84
N GLY A 194 -28.55 -21.11 -21.77
CA GLY A 194 -27.93 -22.19 -21.00
C GLY A 194 -27.19 -21.73 -19.75
N ALA A 195 -27.25 -20.44 -19.40
CA ALA A 195 -26.83 -19.97 -18.10
C ALA A 195 -27.62 -20.68 -16.97
N PRO A 196 -27.01 -20.91 -15.79
CA PRO A 196 -27.71 -21.46 -14.63
C PRO A 196 -28.95 -20.64 -14.28
N GLU A 197 -30.03 -21.30 -13.88
CA GLU A 197 -31.20 -20.60 -13.37
C GLU A 197 -30.83 -19.76 -12.15
N SER A 198 -31.47 -18.59 -12.03
CA SER A 198 -31.29 -17.73 -10.88
C SER A 198 -31.68 -18.45 -9.59
N ARG A 199 -30.86 -18.32 -8.54
CA ARG A 199 -31.18 -18.79 -7.20
C ARG A 199 -32.13 -17.87 -6.43
N PHE A 200 -32.46 -16.70 -6.97
CA PHE A 200 -33.27 -15.68 -6.31
C PHE A 200 -34.73 -15.73 -6.77
N ALA A 201 -35.64 -15.40 -5.86
CA ALA A 201 -37.08 -15.53 -6.13
C ALA A 201 -37.58 -14.47 -7.13
N ASP A 202 -36.92 -13.33 -7.20
CA ASP A 202 -37.21 -12.26 -8.16
C ASP A 202 -36.57 -12.49 -9.54
N GLY A 203 -35.87 -13.61 -9.74
CA GLY A 203 -35.20 -13.96 -10.98
C GLY A 203 -33.96 -13.12 -11.29
N SER A 204 -33.46 -12.31 -10.35
CA SER A 204 -32.28 -11.47 -10.54
C SER A 204 -31.00 -12.30 -10.68
N PRO A 205 -29.94 -11.79 -11.34
CA PRO A 205 -28.71 -12.54 -11.54
C PRO A 205 -27.89 -12.74 -10.24
N ASP A 206 -27.08 -13.80 -10.19
CA ASP A 206 -26.10 -14.01 -9.11
C ASP A 206 -24.85 -13.15 -9.28
N LEU A 207 -24.97 -11.90 -8.83
CA LEU A 207 -23.88 -10.93 -8.85
C LEU A 207 -22.70 -11.34 -7.97
N THR A 208 -22.93 -12.09 -6.90
CA THR A 208 -21.86 -12.61 -6.04
C THR A 208 -21.05 -13.67 -6.78
N ALA A 209 -21.71 -14.59 -7.50
CA ALA A 209 -21.03 -15.55 -8.37
C ALA A 209 -20.25 -14.85 -9.49
N CYS A 210 -20.84 -13.85 -10.14
CA CYS A 210 -20.16 -13.02 -11.14
C CYS A 210 -18.92 -12.33 -10.58
N TYR A 211 -19.00 -11.76 -9.37
CA TYR A 211 -17.85 -11.16 -8.69
C TYR A 211 -16.70 -12.15 -8.50
N TYR A 212 -17.00 -13.36 -8.02
CA TYR A 212 -15.97 -14.38 -7.82
C TYR A 212 -15.40 -14.93 -9.13
N ALA A 213 -16.22 -15.02 -10.20
CA ALA A 213 -15.74 -15.40 -11.53
C ALA A 213 -14.73 -14.37 -12.08
N VAL A 214 -15.01 -13.07 -11.91
CA VAL A 214 -14.05 -11.99 -12.26
C VAL A 214 -12.75 -12.14 -11.46
N LEU A 215 -12.82 -12.40 -10.16
CA LEU A 215 -11.61 -12.60 -9.34
C LEU A 215 -10.81 -13.84 -9.76
N ALA A 216 -11.49 -14.93 -10.11
CA ALA A 216 -10.84 -16.16 -10.57
C ALA A 216 -10.09 -15.94 -11.90
N ASP A 217 -10.69 -15.22 -12.86
CA ASP A 217 -10.03 -14.88 -14.12
C ASP A 217 -8.87 -13.91 -13.93
N LEU A 218 -9.01 -12.93 -13.04
CA LEU A 218 -7.88 -12.05 -12.69
C LEU A 218 -6.71 -12.86 -12.11
N ASP A 219 -7.00 -13.83 -11.25
CA ASP A 219 -5.95 -14.69 -10.69
C ASP A 219 -5.30 -15.58 -11.76
N SER A 220 -6.10 -16.20 -12.63
CA SER A 220 -5.60 -17.05 -13.72
C SER A 220 -4.73 -16.28 -14.73
N TYR A 221 -5.02 -14.99 -14.95
CA TYR A 221 -4.21 -14.08 -15.75
C TYR A 221 -2.98 -13.50 -15.01
N GLY A 222 -2.76 -13.89 -13.76
CA GLY A 222 -1.64 -13.42 -12.94
C GLY A 222 -1.74 -11.92 -12.61
N ARG A 223 -2.97 -11.43 -12.34
CA ARG A 223 -3.24 -10.02 -12.03
C ARG A 223 -3.34 -9.77 -10.52
N PRO A 224 -3.15 -8.52 -10.08
CA PRO A 224 -2.69 -7.36 -10.85
C PRO A 224 -1.18 -7.40 -11.13
N ARG A 225 -0.76 -6.79 -12.26
CA ARG A 225 0.66 -6.57 -12.58
C ARG A 225 1.15 -5.20 -12.12
N SER A 226 0.25 -4.22 -12.06
CA SER A 226 0.52 -2.88 -11.59
C SER A 226 1.03 -2.92 -10.16
N LYS A 227 2.23 -2.38 -9.94
CA LYS A 227 2.81 -2.26 -8.59
C LYS A 227 1.87 -1.55 -7.60
N TRP A 228 0.98 -0.68 -8.09
CA TRP A 228 0.03 0.07 -7.26
C TRP A 228 -1.20 -0.72 -6.86
N LEU A 229 -1.46 -1.84 -7.53
CA LEU A 229 -2.52 -2.77 -7.17
C LEU A 229 -1.98 -4.05 -6.51
N THR A 230 -0.65 -4.24 -6.48
CA THR A 230 -0.05 -5.43 -5.85
C THR A 230 -0.41 -5.57 -4.38
N PHE A 231 -0.46 -6.82 -3.95
CA PHE A 231 -0.67 -7.25 -2.57
C PHE A 231 0.09 -8.55 -2.34
N SER A 232 0.28 -8.91 -1.07
CA SER A 232 0.88 -10.20 -0.72
C SER A 232 -0.10 -11.33 -1.05
N ARG A 233 0.36 -12.29 -1.85
CA ARG A 233 -0.38 -13.54 -2.14
C ARG A 233 -0.16 -14.61 -1.06
N ASP A 234 0.82 -14.39 -0.18
CA ASP A 234 1.10 -15.32 0.91
C ASP A 234 -0.04 -15.30 1.92
N LYS A 235 -0.60 -16.49 2.20
CA LYS A 235 -1.57 -16.64 3.29
C LYS A 235 -0.83 -16.48 4.61
N LYS A 236 -1.43 -15.75 5.57
CA LYS A 236 -0.95 -15.77 6.96
C LYS A 236 -1.04 -17.20 7.50
N GLN A 237 -0.30 -17.50 8.57
CA GLN A 237 -0.28 -18.82 9.20
C GLN A 237 -1.68 -19.35 9.56
N ASP A 238 -2.63 -18.44 9.82
CA ASP A 238 -4.02 -18.77 10.17
C ASP A 238 -4.95 -18.89 8.94
N GLY A 239 -4.40 -18.94 7.73
CA GLY A 239 -5.16 -18.95 6.48
C GLY A 239 -5.82 -17.61 6.12
N GLU A 240 -5.58 -16.56 6.92
CA GLU A 240 -6.04 -15.21 6.64
C GLU A 240 -5.39 -14.62 5.39
N MET A 241 -6.20 -13.93 4.61
CA MET A 241 -5.76 -13.13 3.46
C MET A 241 -5.11 -11.82 3.93
N SER A 242 -4.20 -11.29 3.14
CA SER A 242 -3.65 -9.96 3.39
C SER A 242 -4.74 -8.87 3.27
N VAL A 243 -4.55 -7.74 3.95
CA VAL A 243 -5.46 -6.60 3.79
C VAL A 243 -5.41 -6.06 2.36
N GLY A 244 -4.26 -6.14 1.69
CA GLY A 244 -4.12 -5.80 0.28
C GLY A 244 -5.03 -6.64 -0.62
N PHE A 245 -5.11 -7.96 -0.41
CA PHE A 245 -6.04 -8.82 -1.15
C PHE A 245 -7.50 -8.39 -0.94
N LEU A 246 -7.89 -8.09 0.31
CA LEU A 246 -9.24 -7.63 0.63
C LEU A 246 -9.57 -6.28 -0.03
N LEU A 247 -8.61 -5.36 -0.06
CA LEU A 247 -8.75 -4.07 -0.74
C LEU A 247 -8.86 -4.22 -2.26
N PHE A 248 -8.12 -5.17 -2.84
CA PHE A 248 -8.22 -5.46 -4.25
C PHE A 248 -9.60 -6.03 -4.60
N GLY A 249 -10.09 -6.96 -3.78
CA GLY A 249 -11.46 -7.44 -3.86
C GLY A 249 -12.49 -6.32 -3.73
N MET A 250 -12.28 -5.37 -2.81
CA MET A 250 -13.14 -4.18 -2.66
C MET A 250 -13.10 -3.27 -3.89
N LEU A 251 -11.93 -3.06 -4.50
CA LEU A 251 -11.80 -2.28 -5.75
C LEU A 251 -12.63 -2.91 -6.88
N VAL A 252 -12.54 -4.23 -7.06
CA VAL A 252 -13.34 -4.95 -8.07
C VAL A 252 -14.83 -4.81 -7.76
N ALA A 253 -15.24 -4.99 -6.50
CA ALA A 253 -16.63 -4.82 -6.08
C ALA A 253 -17.14 -3.39 -6.34
N LEU A 254 -16.35 -2.35 -6.05
CA LEU A 254 -16.72 -0.97 -6.33
C LEU A 254 -16.83 -0.67 -7.83
N LYS A 255 -15.94 -1.24 -8.66
CA LYS A 255 -16.04 -1.14 -10.11
C LYS A 255 -17.29 -1.82 -10.65
N MET A 256 -17.60 -3.03 -10.15
CA MET A 256 -18.80 -3.76 -10.54
C MET A 256 -20.07 -3.02 -10.12
N ARG A 257 -20.10 -2.51 -8.89
CA ARG A 257 -21.18 -1.64 -8.39
C ARG A 257 -21.36 -0.41 -9.28
N GLY A 258 -20.26 0.24 -9.69
CA GLY A 258 -20.30 1.39 -10.59
C GLY A 258 -20.88 1.04 -11.97
N PHE A 259 -20.41 -0.07 -12.56
CA PHE A 259 -20.91 -0.59 -13.82
C PHE A 259 -22.42 -0.87 -13.77
N LEU A 260 -22.89 -1.59 -12.74
CA LEU A 260 -24.30 -1.94 -12.57
C LEU A 260 -25.19 -0.69 -12.38
N ASN A 261 -24.76 0.27 -11.56
CA ASN A 261 -25.52 1.50 -11.36
C ASN A 261 -25.65 2.33 -12.64
N VAL A 262 -24.61 2.37 -13.48
CA VAL A 262 -24.58 3.21 -14.68
C VAL A 262 -25.33 2.54 -15.84
N TYR A 263 -25.13 1.24 -16.05
CA TYR A 263 -25.59 0.55 -17.25
C TYR A 263 -26.78 -0.40 -17.02
N HIS A 264 -27.01 -0.83 -15.78
CA HIS A 264 -28.01 -1.85 -15.44
C HIS A 264 -28.82 -1.48 -14.18
N ALA A 265 -29.31 -0.24 -14.14
CA ALA A 265 -30.03 0.31 -12.97
C ALA A 265 -31.23 -0.53 -12.51
N ALA A 266 -31.86 -1.31 -13.40
CA ALA A 266 -32.95 -2.22 -13.06
C ALA A 266 -32.56 -3.33 -12.06
N ILE A 267 -31.28 -3.61 -11.91
CA ILE A 267 -30.75 -4.58 -10.94
C ILE A 267 -30.69 -3.96 -9.54
N VAL A 268 -30.60 -2.64 -9.43
CA VAL A 268 -30.48 -1.98 -8.11
C VAL A 268 -31.76 -2.22 -7.31
N GLY A 269 -31.61 -2.85 -6.16
CA GLY A 269 -32.73 -3.18 -5.25
C GLY A 269 -33.31 -4.58 -5.42
N THR A 270 -32.79 -5.40 -6.33
CA THR A 270 -33.14 -6.83 -6.43
C THR A 270 -32.50 -7.65 -5.31
N GLU A 271 -32.94 -8.89 -5.15
CA GLU A 271 -32.33 -9.86 -4.21
C GLU A 271 -30.85 -10.10 -4.53
N GLY A 272 -30.49 -10.28 -5.80
CA GLY A 272 -29.11 -10.45 -6.22
C GLY A 272 -28.23 -9.23 -5.94
N TRP A 273 -28.80 -8.02 -6.06
CA TRP A 273 -28.12 -6.79 -5.62
C TRP A 273 -27.91 -6.74 -4.11
N ALA A 274 -28.93 -7.08 -3.33
CA ALA A 274 -28.84 -7.10 -1.88
C ALA A 274 -27.80 -8.12 -1.38
N ASP A 275 -27.76 -9.33 -1.95
CA ASP A 275 -26.76 -10.35 -1.64
C ASP A 275 -25.33 -9.86 -1.94
N PHE A 276 -25.13 -9.24 -3.10
CA PHE A 276 -23.84 -8.67 -3.48
C PHE A 276 -23.39 -7.53 -2.55
N GLU A 277 -24.28 -6.60 -2.21
CA GLU A 277 -23.96 -5.51 -1.27
C GLU A 277 -23.65 -6.06 0.14
N ASN A 278 -24.38 -7.08 0.61
CA ASN A 278 -24.09 -7.76 1.87
C ASN A 278 -22.69 -8.41 1.87
N ALA A 279 -22.32 -9.08 0.77
CA ALA A 279 -20.98 -9.66 0.61
C ALA A 279 -19.89 -8.57 0.61
N ARG A 280 -20.12 -7.45 -0.08
CA ARG A 280 -19.23 -6.28 -0.10
C ARG A 280 -19.06 -5.67 1.29
N GLU A 281 -20.13 -5.53 2.06
CA GLU A 281 -20.07 -5.08 3.45
C GLU A 281 -19.31 -6.07 4.35
N GLY A 282 -19.41 -7.37 4.08
CA GLY A 282 -18.57 -8.40 4.68
C GLY A 282 -17.08 -8.16 4.44
N LEU A 283 -16.68 -7.84 3.20
CA LEU A 283 -15.29 -7.47 2.87
C LEU A 283 -14.85 -6.22 3.63
N GLN A 284 -15.70 -5.18 3.69
CA GLN A 284 -15.40 -3.97 4.44
C GLN A 284 -15.19 -4.24 5.92
N ARG A 285 -16.03 -5.05 6.56
CA ARG A 285 -15.88 -5.45 7.97
C ARG A 285 -14.54 -6.14 8.20
N ARG A 286 -14.11 -7.03 7.31
CA ARG A 286 -12.81 -7.72 7.40
C ARG A 286 -11.63 -6.77 7.28
N ILE A 287 -11.68 -5.81 6.34
CA ILE A 287 -10.66 -4.76 6.23
C ILE A 287 -10.58 -3.97 7.55
N LEU A 288 -11.71 -3.56 8.10
CA LEU A 288 -11.75 -2.79 9.35
C LEU A 288 -11.28 -3.60 10.57
N ALA A 289 -11.47 -4.91 10.59
CA ALA A 289 -10.97 -5.78 11.66
C ALA A 289 -9.43 -5.83 11.64
N ASP A 290 -8.81 -5.99 10.47
CA ASP A 290 -7.34 -5.95 10.32
C ASP A 290 -6.78 -4.58 10.76
N VAL A 291 -7.40 -3.48 10.32
CA VAL A 291 -7.03 -2.12 10.74
C VAL A 291 -7.15 -1.95 12.25
N ARG A 292 -8.16 -2.52 12.89
CA ARG A 292 -8.33 -2.45 14.34
C ARG A 292 -7.35 -3.32 15.13
N GLY A 293 -6.72 -4.27 14.45
CA GLY A 293 -5.88 -5.29 15.08
C GLY A 293 -6.69 -6.31 15.90
N GLU A 294 -7.97 -6.48 15.55
CA GLU A 294 -8.84 -7.50 16.12
C GLU A 294 -8.47 -8.83 15.45
N GLY A 295 -7.88 -9.76 16.22
CA GLY A 295 -7.59 -11.11 15.71
C GLY A 295 -8.89 -11.82 15.33
N TRP A 296 -8.94 -12.40 14.14
CA TRP A 296 -10.11 -13.12 13.67
C TRP A 296 -10.17 -14.50 14.34
N SER A 297 -11.22 -14.77 15.11
CA SER A 297 -11.54 -16.13 15.56
C SER A 297 -12.64 -16.71 14.67
N TRP A 298 -12.33 -17.78 13.92
CA TRP A 298 -13.38 -18.67 13.43
C TRP A 298 -14.00 -19.41 14.63
N GLY A 299 -15.32 -19.32 14.77
CA GLY A 299 -16.09 -20.29 15.55
C GLY A 299 -16.84 -19.74 16.75
N ALA A 300 -18.12 -19.41 16.54
CA ALA A 300 -19.20 -19.88 17.40
C ALA A 300 -20.52 -19.85 16.61
N ASN A 301 -20.80 -20.99 15.96
CA ASN A 301 -22.10 -21.59 15.67
C ASN A 301 -23.33 -20.68 15.45
N GLY A 302 -23.77 -20.63 14.19
CA GLY A 302 -25.17 -20.40 13.81
C GLY A 302 -25.79 -21.67 13.24
N HIS A 303 -25.80 -22.75 14.02
CA HIS A 303 -26.76 -23.85 13.87
C HIS A 303 -27.58 -23.89 15.15
N VAL A 304 -28.74 -23.24 15.13
CA VAL A 304 -30.03 -23.73 15.63
C VAL A 304 -31.10 -23.14 14.72
#